data_AF-A0A091JLA2-F1
#
_entry.id   AF-A0A091JLA2-F1
#
_cell.length_a   1.000
_cell.length_b   1.000
_cell.length_c   1.000
_cell.angle_alpha   90.00
_cell.angle_beta   90.00
_cell.angle_gamma   90.00
#
_symmetry.space_group_name_H-M   'P 1'
#
loop_
_entity.id
_entity.type
_entity.pdbx_description
1 polymer ?
#
loop_
_entity_poly.entity_id
_entity_poly.type
_entity_poly.pdbx_seq_one_letter_code
_entity_poly.pdbx_strand_id
1 'polypeptide(L)'
;QRIIESPCVEGLLQTMLSADVQEDSLCYVTSCLAELAKQEGATLHMVQWMDEPLTKCLVRLAGQLEHTESSFQAASIIQHMIGHEKMMLLSKRHIGEIQAYLKNFLTHQEIRFQQLGISTFCRLRQGTSFL
;
A
#
# COMPACT_ATOMS: atom_id res chain seq x y z
N GLN A 1 -12.75 16.62 0.46
CA GLN A 1 -11.83 17.60 -0.14
C GLN A 1 -10.89 18.23 0.88
N ARG A 2 -11.37 18.91 1.94
CA ARG A 2 -10.50 19.60 2.93
C ARG A 2 -9.35 18.79 3.53
N ILE A 3 -9.54 17.49 3.80
CA ILE A 3 -8.47 16.63 4.35
C ILE A 3 -7.34 16.42 3.33
N ILE A 4 -7.68 16.28 2.05
CA ILE A 4 -6.72 16.06 0.95
C ILE A 4 -5.94 17.36 0.66
N GLU A 5 -6.61 18.50 0.79
CA GLU A 5 -6.02 19.84 0.61
C GLU A 5 -5.21 20.32 1.82
N SER A 6 -5.18 19.52 2.90
CA SER A 6 -4.47 19.82 4.14
C SER A 6 -3.18 18.99 4.25
N PRO A 7 -2.22 19.39 5.11
CA PRO A 7 -1.00 18.60 5.34
C PRO A 7 -1.24 17.27 6.08
N CYS A 8 -2.49 16.90 6.38
CA CYS A 8 -2.81 15.66 7.09
C CYS A 8 -2.30 14.41 6.36
N VAL A 9 -2.41 14.35 5.03
CA VAL A 9 -1.95 13.18 4.25
C VAL A 9 -0.44 13.01 4.38
N GLU A 10 0.31 14.11 4.24
CA GLU A 10 1.76 14.12 4.41
C GLU A 10 2.15 13.73 5.84
N GLY A 11 1.50 14.32 6.85
CA GLY A 11 1.76 14.00 8.25
C GLY A 11 1.51 12.53 8.59
N LEU A 12 0.44 11.93 8.05
CA LEU A 12 0.16 10.50 8.21
C LEU A 12 1.23 9.62 7.53
N LEU A 13 1.64 9.96 6.32
CA LEU A 13 2.72 9.23 5.62
C LEU A 13 4.05 9.32 6.39
N GLN A 14 4.41 10.50 6.90
CA GLN A 14 5.63 10.67 7.71
C GLN A 14 5.55 9.90 9.04
N THR A 15 4.38 9.87 9.68
CA THR A 15 4.17 9.09 10.90
C THR A 15 4.36 7.59 10.65
N MET A 16 3.96 7.09 9.48
CA MET A 16 4.17 5.69 9.09
C MET A 16 5.66 5.33 8.93
N LEU A 17 6.54 6.29 8.64
CA LEU A 17 7.99 6.05 8.57
C LEU A 17 8.67 6.09 9.95
N SER A 18 8.16 6.91 10.86
CA SER A 18 8.76 7.13 12.17
C SER A 18 8.24 6.17 13.24
N ALA A 19 7.05 5.61 13.05
CA ALA A 19 6.47 4.66 13.99
C ALA A 19 7.23 3.34 14.02
N ASP A 20 7.48 2.83 15.22
CA ASP A 20 7.94 1.45 15.37
C ASP A 20 6.81 0.51 14.94
N VAL A 21 7.19 -0.59 14.29
CA VAL A 21 6.26 -1.52 13.65
C VAL A 21 5.43 -2.33 14.66
N GLN A 22 5.74 -2.20 15.95
CA GLN A 22 5.00 -2.82 17.05
C GLN A 22 3.96 -1.90 17.72
N GLU A 23 3.85 -0.62 17.31
CA GLU A 23 2.89 0.29 17.94
C GLU A 23 1.48 0.19 17.34
N ASP A 24 0.46 0.18 18.22
CA ASP A 24 -0.96 0.33 17.84
C ASP A 24 -1.19 1.59 17.00
N SER A 25 -0.38 2.64 17.21
CA SER A 25 -0.40 3.90 16.46
C SER A 25 -0.24 3.67 14.95
N LEU A 26 0.66 2.76 14.55
CA LEU A 26 0.90 2.43 13.15
C LEU A 26 -0.33 1.77 12.53
N CYS A 27 -1.00 0.87 13.25
CA CYS A 27 -2.21 0.21 12.77
C CYS A 27 -3.32 1.22 12.44
N TYR A 28 -3.53 2.22 13.29
CA TYR A 28 -4.51 3.28 13.04
C TYR A 28 -4.11 4.17 11.86
N VAL A 29 -2.83 4.56 11.77
CA VAL A 29 -2.30 5.38 10.66
C VAL A 29 -2.46 4.64 9.33
N THR A 30 -2.08 3.37 9.26
CA THR A 30 -2.24 2.55 8.05
C THR A 30 -3.71 2.40 7.68
N SER A 31 -4.61 2.19 8.65
CA SER A 31 -6.05 2.11 8.40
C SER A 31 -6.61 3.42 7.82
N CYS A 32 -6.22 4.58 8.38
CA CYS A 32 -6.62 5.88 7.86
C CYS A 32 -6.13 6.10 6.42
N LEU A 33 -4.87 5.75 6.13
CA LEU A 33 -4.31 5.88 4.79
C LEU A 33 -5.00 4.93 3.80
N ALA A 34 -5.39 3.73 4.23
CA ALA A 34 -6.12 2.78 3.39
C ALA A 34 -7.53 3.27 3.03
N GLU A 35 -8.25 3.90 3.98
CA GLU A 35 -9.53 4.54 3.67
C GLU A 35 -9.38 5.74 2.72
N LEU A 36 -8.32 6.54 2.89
CA LEU A 36 -8.01 7.63 1.98
C LEU A 36 -7.70 7.13 0.56
N ALA A 37 -6.90 6.07 0.43
CA ALA A 37 -6.50 5.50 -0.86
C ALA A 37 -7.69 4.97 -1.71
N LYS A 38 -8.87 4.76 -1.12
CA LYS A 38 -10.09 4.44 -1.88
C LYS A 38 -10.64 5.64 -2.67
N GLN A 39 -10.20 6.85 -2.34
CA GLN A 39 -10.62 8.09 -2.99
C GLN A 39 -9.56 8.53 -4.00
N GLU A 40 -9.88 8.54 -5.30
CA GLU A 40 -8.93 8.86 -6.38
C GLU A 40 -8.15 10.17 -6.14
N GLY A 41 -8.84 11.22 -5.69
CA GLY A 41 -8.19 12.51 -5.39
C GLY A 41 -7.16 12.44 -4.25
N ALA A 42 -7.39 11.59 -3.25
CA ALA A 42 -6.44 11.36 -2.16
C ALA A 42 -5.29 10.47 -2.63
N THR A 43 -5.58 9.44 -3.41
CA THR A 43 -4.57 8.54 -4.01
C THR A 43 -3.56 9.33 -4.84
N LEU A 44 -4.03 10.24 -5.70
CA LEU A 44 -3.15 11.12 -6.49
C LEU A 44 -2.24 11.97 -5.60
N HIS A 45 -2.78 12.55 -4.52
CA HIS A 45 -2.00 13.33 -3.57
C HIS A 45 -0.99 12.44 -2.81
N MET A 46 -1.39 11.26 -2.36
CA MET A 46 -0.51 10.29 -1.68
C MET A 46 0.66 9.90 -2.58
N VAL A 47 0.40 9.56 -3.86
CA VAL A 47 1.41 9.20 -4.85
C VAL A 47 2.49 10.29 -4.99
N GLN A 48 2.12 11.57 -4.91
CA GLN A 48 3.09 12.68 -4.99
C GLN A 48 4.11 12.65 -3.84
N TRP A 49 3.70 12.18 -2.67
CA TRP A 49 4.55 12.08 -1.47
C TRP A 49 5.30 10.74 -1.35
N MET A 50 4.85 9.71 -2.07
CA MET A 50 5.51 8.41 -2.04
C MET A 50 6.97 8.48 -2.51
N ASP A 51 7.85 7.83 -1.78
CA ASP A 51 9.27 7.67 -2.11
C ASP A 51 9.74 6.23 -1.83
N GLU A 52 11.04 5.99 -1.92
CA GLU A 52 11.61 4.66 -1.67
C GLU A 52 11.42 4.19 -0.22
N PRO A 53 11.75 4.97 0.83
CA PRO A 53 11.46 4.60 2.21
C PRO A 53 9.98 4.26 2.47
N LEU A 54 9.04 5.08 1.98
CA LEU A 54 7.61 4.87 2.18
C LEU A 54 7.14 3.59 1.47
N THR A 55 7.61 3.38 0.24
CA THR A 55 7.26 2.20 -0.54
C THR A 55 7.78 0.94 0.14
N LYS A 56 9.04 0.95 0.58
CA LYS A 56 9.64 -0.16 1.33
C LYS A 56 8.88 -0.45 2.63
N CYS A 57 8.46 0.60 3.36
CA CYS A 57 7.67 0.45 4.58
C CYS A 57 6.32 -0.24 4.30
N LEU A 58 5.57 0.23 3.29
CA LEU A 58 4.30 -0.37 2.90
C LEU A 58 4.45 -1.82 2.45
N VAL A 59 5.45 -2.13 1.63
CA VAL A 59 5.69 -3.50 1.15
C VAL A 59 6.05 -4.43 2.30
N ARG A 60 6.87 -3.96 3.24
CA ARG A 60 7.20 -4.72 4.46
C ARG A 60 5.95 -4.98 5.31
N LEU A 61 5.10 -3.97 5.52
CA LEU A 61 3.84 -4.13 6.28
C LEU A 61 2.89 -5.11 5.58
N ALA A 62 2.73 -4.99 4.26
CA ALA A 62 1.93 -5.92 3.47
C ALA A 62 2.43 -7.37 3.57
N GLY A 63 3.74 -7.57 3.77
CA GLY A 63 4.34 -8.89 3.95
C GLY A 63 4.20 -9.52 5.34
N GLN A 64 3.65 -8.82 6.34
CA GLN A 64 3.54 -9.35 7.69
C GLN A 64 2.49 -10.46 7.80
N LEU A 65 2.87 -11.59 8.39
CA LEU A 65 1.98 -12.74 8.60
C LEU A 65 1.24 -12.68 9.94
N GLU A 66 1.85 -12.09 10.96
CA GLU A 66 1.30 -12.03 12.33
C GLU A 66 0.23 -10.94 12.48
N HIS A 67 0.36 -9.84 11.72
CA HIS A 67 -0.55 -8.69 11.76
C HIS A 67 -1.38 -8.64 10.48
N THR A 68 -2.29 -9.60 10.33
CA THR A 68 -3.07 -9.81 9.09
C THR A 68 -3.89 -8.58 8.67
N GLU A 69 -4.49 -7.86 9.61
CA GLU A 69 -5.26 -6.66 9.28
C GLU A 69 -4.36 -5.52 8.79
N SER A 70 -3.26 -5.22 9.48
CA SER A 70 -2.29 -4.19 9.04
C SER A 70 -1.67 -4.54 7.70
N SER A 71 -1.37 -5.83 7.48
CA SER A 71 -0.92 -6.36 6.20
C SER A 71 -1.96 -6.11 5.10
N PHE A 72 -3.23 -6.41 5.36
CA PHE A 72 -4.33 -6.15 4.42
C PHE A 72 -4.46 -4.66 4.09
N GLN A 73 -4.42 -3.78 5.10
CA GLN A 73 -4.55 -2.34 4.90
C GLN A 73 -3.37 -1.77 4.10
N ALA A 74 -2.14 -2.19 4.40
CA ALA A 74 -0.95 -1.80 3.65
C ALA A 74 -1.00 -2.28 2.18
N ALA A 75 -1.41 -3.52 1.96
CA ALA A 75 -1.59 -4.07 0.61
C ALA A 75 -2.71 -3.33 -0.16
N SER A 76 -3.79 -2.93 0.53
CA SER A 76 -4.87 -2.12 -0.04
C SER A 76 -4.35 -0.75 -0.51
N ILE A 77 -3.54 -0.08 0.29
CA ILE A 77 -2.90 1.19 -0.09
C ILE A 77 -2.05 1.00 -1.36
N ILE A 78 -1.21 -0.04 -1.39
CA ILE A 78 -0.39 -0.37 -2.57
C ILE A 78 -1.30 -0.60 -3.79
N GLN A 79 -2.35 -1.41 -3.66
CA GLN A 79 -3.24 -1.77 -4.77
C GLN A 79 -3.91 -0.55 -5.42
N HIS A 80 -4.32 0.44 -4.64
CA HIS A 80 -4.93 1.66 -5.18
C HIS A 80 -3.89 2.54 -5.89
N MET A 81 -2.64 2.54 -5.42
CA MET A 81 -1.59 3.40 -5.97
C MET A 81 -0.81 2.77 -7.15
N ILE A 82 -0.78 1.45 -7.27
CA ILE A 82 0.12 0.74 -8.20
C ILE A 82 -0.19 0.94 -9.68
N GLY A 83 -1.33 1.56 -10.01
CA GLY A 83 -1.66 1.98 -11.38
C GLY A 83 -1.00 3.28 -11.82
N HIS A 84 -0.43 4.06 -10.90
CA HIS A 84 0.22 5.33 -11.23
C HIS A 84 1.70 5.13 -11.56
N GLU A 85 2.20 5.83 -12.60
CA GLU A 85 3.54 5.65 -13.14
C GLU A 85 4.66 5.71 -12.08
N LYS A 86 4.64 6.74 -11.23
CA LYS A 86 5.61 6.90 -10.14
C LYS A 86 5.63 5.70 -9.21
N MET A 87 4.45 5.19 -8.83
CA MET A 87 4.34 4.04 -7.93
C MET A 87 4.70 2.73 -8.60
N MET A 88 4.46 2.57 -9.90
CA MET A 88 4.99 1.44 -10.64
C MET A 88 6.53 1.41 -10.62
N LEU A 89 7.17 2.56 -10.84
CA LEU A 89 8.63 2.68 -10.82
C LEU A 89 9.23 2.33 -9.46
N LEU A 90 8.63 2.83 -8.37
CA LEU A 90 9.04 2.48 -7.01
C LEU A 90 8.80 0.99 -6.72
N SER A 91 7.64 0.46 -7.09
CA SER A 91 7.28 -0.95 -6.86
C SER A 91 8.20 -1.94 -7.59
N LYS A 92 8.78 -1.57 -8.74
CA LYS A 92 9.73 -2.43 -9.48
C LYS A 92 10.95 -2.82 -8.64
N ARG A 93 11.41 -1.94 -7.75
CA ARG A 93 12.56 -2.21 -6.85
C ARG A 93 12.22 -3.25 -5.77
N HIS A 94 10.94 -3.38 -5.46
CA HIS A 94 10.41 -4.28 -4.43
C HIS A 94 9.60 -5.45 -5.00
N ILE A 95 9.74 -5.74 -6.30
CA ILE A 95 8.86 -6.70 -6.97
C ILE A 95 8.93 -8.11 -6.37
N GLY A 96 10.09 -8.53 -5.88
CA GLY A 96 10.26 -9.84 -5.22
C GLY A 96 9.46 -9.95 -3.92
N GLU A 97 9.50 -8.90 -3.09
CA GLU A 97 8.74 -8.81 -1.84
C GLU A 97 7.24 -8.71 -2.12
N ILE A 98 6.87 -7.94 -3.15
CA ILE A 98 5.48 -7.83 -3.61
C ILE A 98 4.93 -9.19 -4.05
N GLN A 99 5.69 -9.91 -4.89
CA GLN A 99 5.31 -11.25 -5.31
C GLN A 99 5.21 -12.23 -4.14
N ALA A 100 6.07 -12.09 -3.12
CA ALA A 100 6.04 -12.94 -1.95
C ALA A 100 4.75 -12.75 -1.14
N TYR A 101 4.37 -11.51 -0.80
CA TYR A 101 3.12 -11.30 -0.05
C TYR A 101 1.88 -11.65 -0.89
N LEU A 102 1.91 -11.41 -2.21
CA LEU A 102 0.79 -11.77 -3.09
C LEU A 102 0.54 -13.28 -3.11
N LYS A 103 1.60 -14.11 -3.08
CA LYS A 103 1.44 -15.58 -2.96
C LYS A 103 0.73 -15.97 -1.66
N ASN A 104 1.07 -15.30 -0.56
CA ASN A 104 0.42 -15.53 0.73
C ASN A 104 -1.06 -15.13 0.66
N PHE A 105 -1.37 -14.01 0.03
CA PHE A 105 -2.74 -13.50 -0.11
C PHE A 105 -3.62 -14.41 -0.97
N LEU A 106 -3.06 -14.94 -2.07
CA LEU A 106 -3.77 -15.85 -2.98
C LEU A 106 -4.10 -17.21 -2.35
N THR A 107 -3.38 -17.61 -1.30
CA THR A 107 -3.59 -18.87 -0.57
C THR A 107 -4.23 -18.67 0.80
N HIS A 108 -4.56 -17.42 1.15
CA HIS A 108 -5.14 -17.08 2.44
C HIS A 108 -6.56 -17.66 2.61
N GLN A 109 -6.93 -18.01 3.84
CA GLN A 109 -8.25 -18.62 4.13
C GLN A 109 -9.41 -17.64 3.89
N GLU A 110 -9.18 -16.35 4.14
CA GLU A 110 -10.17 -15.29 3.91
C GLU A 110 -10.19 -14.82 2.44
N ILE A 111 -11.37 -14.85 1.82
CA ILE A 111 -11.60 -14.47 0.42
C ILE A 111 -11.13 -13.04 0.10
N ARG A 112 -11.27 -12.11 1.06
CA ARG A 112 -10.90 -10.70 0.86
C ARG A 112 -9.42 -10.54 0.49
N PHE A 113 -8.53 -11.34 1.07
CA PHE A 113 -7.09 -11.32 0.74
C PHE A 113 -6.85 -11.82 -0.67
N GLN A 114 -7.52 -12.90 -1.07
CA GLN A 114 -7.42 -13.44 -2.43
C GLN A 114 -7.88 -12.41 -3.46
N GLN A 115 -9.02 -11.75 -3.22
CA GLN A 115 -9.54 -10.70 -4.10
C GLN A 115 -8.58 -9.52 -4.23
N LEU A 116 -8.02 -9.05 -3.10
CA LEU A 116 -7.04 -7.98 -3.09
C LEU A 116 -5.76 -8.39 -3.83
N GLY A 117 -5.29 -9.63 -3.62
CA GLY A 117 -4.14 -10.20 -4.31
C GLY A 117 -4.33 -10.27 -5.83
N ILE A 118 -5.47 -10.80 -6.29
CA ILE A 118 -5.82 -10.87 -7.72
C ILE A 118 -5.90 -9.46 -8.32
N SER A 119 -6.56 -8.53 -7.65
CA SER A 119 -6.71 -7.16 -8.14
C SER A 119 -5.35 -6.46 -8.30
N THR A 120 -4.48 -6.60 -7.31
CA THR A 120 -3.12 -6.04 -7.34
C THR A 120 -2.29 -6.66 -8.47
N PHE A 121 -2.35 -7.98 -8.63
CA PHE A 121 -1.66 -8.68 -9.71
C PHE A 121 -2.12 -8.22 -11.10
N CYS A 122 -3.43 -8.07 -11.30
CA CYS A 122 -3.99 -7.57 -12.56
C CYS A 122 -3.48 -6.16 -12.89
N ARG A 123 -3.45 -5.25 -11.91
CA ARG A 123 -2.95 -3.88 -12.08
C ARG A 123 -1.45 -3.86 -12.39
N LEU A 124 -0.65 -4.66 -11.68
CA LEU A 124 0.77 -4.85 -11.98
C LEU A 124 0.99 -5.29 -13.42
N ARG A 125 0.21 -6.26 -13.90
CA ARG A 125 0.31 -6.77 -15.27
C ARG A 125 0.00 -5.71 -16.32
N GLN A 126 -1.05 -4.91 -16.10
CA GLN A 126 -1.43 -3.78 -16.98
C GLN A 126 -0.34 -2.70 -17.02
N GLY A 127 0.34 -2.46 -15.90
CA GLY A 127 1.49 -1.56 -15.82
C GLY A 127 2.74 -2.07 -16.53
N THR A 128 2.88 -3.39 -16.66
CA THR A 128 4.00 -4.05 -17.34
C THR A 128 3.78 -4.30 -18.83
N SER A 129 2.57 -4.09 -19.37
CA SER A 129 2.28 -4.26 -20.81
C SER A 129 2.96 -3.24 -21.75
N PHE A 130 3.91 -2.45 -21.21
CA PHE A 130 4.85 -1.60 -21.96
C PHE A 130 6.29 -2.14 -21.94
N LEU A 131 6.52 -3.39 -21.52
CA LEU A 131 7.79 -4.11 -21.67
C LEU A 131 7.82 -4.94 -22.96
#